data_AF-A0A3D3B2U2-F1
#
_entry.id   AF-A0A3D3B2U2-F1
#
_cell.length_a   1.000
_cell.length_b   1.000
_cell.length_c   1.000
_cell.angle_alpha   90.00
_cell.angle_beta   90.00
_cell.angle_gamma   90.00
#
_symmetry.space_group_name_H-M   'P 1'
#
loop_
_entity.id
_entity.type
_entity.pdbx_description
1 polymer ?
#
loop_
_entity_poly.entity_id
_entity_poly.type
_entity_poly.pdbx_seq_one_letter_code
_entity_poly.pdbx_strand_id
1 'polypeptide(L)' 'MNDKSAKPIIEMVTLKQLCAEPKVDPREAREKLRLAARDAKKNPELAKSHKPGHTWEWPKNS' A
#
# COMPACT_ATOMS: atom_id res chain seq x y z
N MET A 1 -3.67 10.85 32.62
CA MET A 1 -4.25 9.92 31.64
C MET A 1 -5.02 10.74 30.61
N ASN A 2 -4.71 10.65 29.31
CA ASN A 2 -5.53 11.25 28.26
C ASN A 2 -5.80 10.19 27.20
N ASP A 3 -6.97 9.58 27.36
CA ASP A 3 -7.63 8.73 26.39
C ASP A 3 -7.93 9.60 25.15
N LYS A 4 -7.12 9.47 24.09
CA LYS A 4 -7.39 10.10 22.80
C LYS A 4 -7.69 9.02 21.78
N SER A 5 -8.99 8.69 21.73
CA SER A 5 -9.71 8.31 20.52
C SER A 5 -9.10 7.17 19.71
N ALA A 6 -9.54 5.95 20.03
CA ALA A 6 -9.48 4.79 19.15
C ALA A 6 -10.25 5.08 17.84
N LYS A 7 -9.59 5.71 16.85
CA LYS A 7 -9.92 5.46 15.45
C LYS A 7 -9.59 3.99 15.19
N PRO A 8 -10.39 3.23 14.42
CA PRO A 8 -9.93 1.91 14.01
C PRO A 8 -8.56 2.13 13.39
N ILE A 9 -7.53 1.55 14.00
CA ILE A 9 -6.18 1.59 13.46
C ILE A 9 -6.29 0.70 12.23
N ILE A 10 -6.74 1.29 11.14
CA ILE A 10 -6.53 0.74 9.81
C ILE A 10 -5.01 0.79 9.71
N GLU A 11 -4.35 -0.29 10.13
CA GLU A 11 -2.90 -0.40 10.10
C GLU A 11 -2.50 -0.27 8.64
N MET A 12 -2.08 0.93 8.24
CA MET A 12 -1.61 1.15 6.90
C MET A 12 -0.27 0.46 6.80
N VAL A 13 -0.23 -0.66 6.10
CA VAL A 13 1.00 -1.38 5.82
C VAL A 13 1.69 -0.71 4.65
N THR A 14 2.92 -0.28 4.91
CA THR A 14 3.78 0.24 3.83
C THR A 14 4.27 -0.92 2.97
N LEU A 15 4.54 -0.64 1.70
CA LEU A 15 5.13 -1.63 0.81
C LEU A 15 6.41 -2.26 1.38
N LYS A 16 7.22 -1.49 2.11
CA LYS A 16 8.46 -1.99 2.71
C LYS A 16 8.18 -3.08 3.75
N GLN A 17 7.14 -2.92 4.57
CA GLN A 17 6.73 -3.92 5.54
C GLN A 17 6.13 -5.16 4.84
N LEU A 18 5.30 -4.95 3.81
CA LEU A 18 4.74 -6.04 3.01
C LEU A 18 5.82 -6.83 2.25
N CYS A 19 6.89 -6.18 1.81
CA CYS A 19 8.01 -6.84 1.14
C CYS A 19 8.93 -7.60 2.11
N ALA A 20 8.91 -7.26 3.41
CA ALA A 20 9.77 -7.90 4.40
C ALA A 20 9.37 -9.37 4.66
N GLU A 21 8.08 -9.67 4.66
CA GLU A 21 7.54 -11.00 4.91
C GLU A 21 7.86 -12.02 3.79
N PRO A 22 7.64 -11.72 2.50
CA PRO A 22 8.03 -12.58 1.38
C PRO A 22 9.49 -12.37 0.93
N LYS A 23 10.28 -11.52 1.61
CA LYS A 23 11.67 -11.15 1.23
C LYS A 23 11.79 -10.64 -0.21
N VAL A 24 10.80 -9.90 -0.67
CA VAL A 24 10.82 -9.29 -2.01
C VAL A 24 11.64 -8.00 -1.95
N ASP A 25 12.42 -7.72 -2.99
CA ASP A 25 13.13 -6.45 -3.05
C ASP A 25 12.11 -5.28 -3.14
N PRO A 26 12.17 -4.28 -2.25
CA PRO A 26 11.22 -3.18 -2.23
C PRO A 26 11.18 -2.38 -3.54
N ARG A 27 12.27 -2.35 -4.31
CA ARG A 27 12.36 -1.67 -5.60
C ARG A 27 11.57 -2.44 -6.66
N GLU A 28 11.78 -3.75 -6.77
CA GLU A 28 11.04 -4.59 -7.71
C GLU A 28 9.54 -4.59 -7.41
N ALA A 29 9.17 -4.67 -6.14
CA ALA A 29 7.77 -4.58 -5.73
C ALA A 29 7.14 -3.24 -6.14
N ARG A 30 7.87 -2.12 -5.97
CA ARG A 30 7.42 -0.79 -6.42
C ARG A 30 7.22 -0.75 -7.93
N GLU A 31 8.13 -1.33 -8.70
CA GLU A 31 8.01 -1.36 -10.16
C GLU A 31 6.82 -2.19 -10.62
N LYS A 32 6.65 -3.40 -10.07
CA LYS A 32 5.48 -4.25 -10.35
C LYS A 32 4.17 -3.55 -10.00
N LEU A 33 4.12 -2.84 -8.87
CA LEU A 33 2.95 -2.06 -8.47
C LEU A 33 2.67 -0.87 -9.38
N ARG A 34 3.71 -0.16 -9.83
CA ARG A 34 3.52 0.91 -10.84
C ARG A 34 2.97 0.37 -12.14
N LEU A 35 3.44 -0.79 -12.60
CA LEU A 35 2.88 -1.45 -13.78
C LEU A 35 1.43 -1.87 -13.54
N ALA A 36 1.13 -2.45 -12.38
CA ALA A 36 -0.21 -2.86 -12.00
C ALA A 36 -1.20 -1.68 -11.88
N ALA A 37 -0.78 -0.52 -11.36
CA ALA A 37 -1.63 0.67 -11.30
C ALA A 37 -1.77 1.40 -12.64
N ARG A 38 -0.81 1.25 -13.55
CA ARG A 38 -0.99 1.67 -14.94
C ARG A 38 -2.04 0.80 -15.64
N ASP A 39 -2.11 -0.48 -15.27
CA ASP A 39 -3.15 -1.39 -15.74
C ASP A 39 -4.44 -1.24 -14.92
N ALA A 40 -5.09 -0.08 -15.08
CA ALA A 40 -6.38 0.20 -14.45
C ALA A 40 -7.50 -0.76 -14.90
N LYS A 41 -7.28 -1.53 -15.98
CA LYS A 41 -8.18 -2.60 -16.45
C LYS A 41 -8.11 -3.81 -15.53
N LYS A 42 -6.92 -4.19 -15.07
CA LYS A 42 -6.73 -5.33 -14.17
C LYS A 42 -6.88 -4.95 -12.70
N ASN A 43 -6.44 -3.76 -12.31
CA ASN A 43 -6.46 -3.31 -10.92
C ASN A 43 -7.06 -1.91 -10.78
N PRO A 44 -8.38 -1.76 -10.99
CA PRO A 44 -9.03 -0.45 -10.93
C PRO A 44 -8.91 0.19 -9.53
N GLU A 45 -8.95 -0.59 -8.46
CA GLU A 45 -8.86 -0.09 -7.08
C GLU A 45 -7.44 0.43 -6.75
N LEU A 46 -6.41 -0.23 -7.29
CA LEU A 46 -5.02 0.19 -7.15
C LEU A 46 -4.74 1.46 -7.97
N ALA A 47 -5.26 1.52 -9.19
CA ALA A 47 -5.13 2.67 -10.07
C ALA A 47 -5.84 3.92 -9.50
N LYS A 48 -7.00 3.76 -8.87
CA LYS A 48 -7.74 4.85 -8.20
C LYS A 48 -7.05 5.33 -6.92
N SER A 49 -6.48 4.41 -6.14
CA SER A 49 -5.86 4.72 -4.86
C SER A 49 -4.45 5.31 -5.01
N HIS A 50 -3.75 4.97 -6.10
CA HIS A 50 -2.40 5.45 -6.35
C HIS A 50 -2.37 6.90 -6.83
N LYS A 51 -1.83 7.81 -6.01
CA LYS A 51 -1.54 9.19 -6.38
C LYS A 51 -0.05 9.36 -6.73
N PRO A 52 0.30 10.00 -7.86
CA PRO A 52 1.68 10.31 -8.18
C PRO A 52 2.34 11.12 -7.05
N GLY A 53 3.47 10.63 -6.54
CA GLY A 53 4.22 11.29 -5.46
C GLY A 53 3.81 10.90 -4.03
N HIS A 54 2.80 10.04 -3.85
CA HIS A 54 2.51 9.43 -2.55
C HIS A 54 3.24 8.11 -2.36
N THR A 55 3.55 7.78 -1.11
CA THR A 55 4.05 6.47 -0.72
C THR A 55 2.93 5.45 -0.89
N TRP A 56 3.29 4.25 -1.31
CA TRP A 56 2.35 3.15 -1.40
C TRP A 56 2.01 2.62 0.00
N GLU A 57 0.75 2.79 0.39
CA GLU A 57 0.19 2.41 1.67
C GLU A 57 -1.14 1.70 1.40
N TRP A 58 -1.38 0.57 2.06
CA TRP A 58 -2.65 -0.16 1.97
C TRP A 58 -3.18 -0.45 3.36
N PRO A 59 -4.51 -0.47 3.54
CA PRO A 59 -5.10 -0.96 4.76
C PRO A 59 -4.76 -2.45 4.94
N LYS A 60 -4.15 -2.82 6.07
CA LYS A 60 -3.93 -4.22 6.45
C LYS A 60 -5.31 -4.87 6.61
N ASN A 61 -5.57 -5.95 5.85
CA ASN A 61 -6.87 -6.59 5.55
C ASN A 61 -7.63 -6.10 4.29
N SER A 62 -6.95 -5.49 3.32
CA SER A 62 -7.52 -5.33 1.96
C SER A 62 -7.64 -6.64 1.19
#